data_AF-A0A2S2PEW8-F1
#
_entry.id   AF-A0A2S2PEW8-F1
#
_cell.length_a   1.000
_cell.length_b   1.000
_cell.length_c   1.000
_cell.angle_alpha   90.00
_cell.angle_beta   90.00
_cell.angle_gamma   90.00
#
_symmetry.space_group_name_H-M   'P 1'
#
loop_
_entity.id
_entity.type
_entity.pdbx_description
1 polymer ?
#
loop_
_entity_poly.entity_id
_entity_poly.type
_entity_poly.pdbx_seq_one_letter_code
_entity_poly.pdbx_strand_id
1 'polypeptide(L)'
;MVLEESEQKCLSDLRRKRGVIKASLTRVRTFVNKFNPKEDPVTLLEFRQEELPQINRKFDEIQCEIELIDVDGSDEAAIEREEFENAYFSIRSQMQQIINADTSQNISMNNNSINTTTVHSHKI
;
A
#
# COMPACT_ATOMS: atom_id res chain seq x y z
N MET A 1 -2.20 28.76 -21.96
CA MET A 1 -1.81 28.52 -23.38
C MET A 1 -2.93 27.71 -24.05
N VAL A 2 -3.26 27.88 -25.34
CA VAL A 2 -4.26 26.99 -25.99
C VAL A 2 -3.54 25.74 -26.45
N LEU A 3 -3.86 24.59 -25.85
CA LEU A 3 -3.29 23.29 -26.21
C LEU A 3 -3.71 22.88 -27.62
N GLU A 4 -2.80 22.21 -28.34
CA GLU A 4 -3.16 21.62 -29.62
C GLU A 4 -4.15 20.46 -29.43
N GLU A 5 -4.98 20.16 -30.44
CA GLU A 5 -5.98 19.09 -30.38
C GLU A 5 -5.36 17.71 -30.03
N SER A 6 -4.13 17.48 -30.48
CA SER A 6 -3.33 16.29 -30.19
C SER A 6 -2.97 16.19 -28.70
N GLU A 7 -2.53 17.30 -28.10
CA GLU A 7 -2.17 17.42 -26.68
C GLU A 7 -3.40 17.26 -25.80
N GLN A 8 -4.53 17.86 -26.18
CA GLN A 8 -5.79 17.73 -25.45
C GLN A 8 -6.28 16.28 -25.39
N LYS A 9 -6.15 15.54 -26.51
CA LYS A 9 -6.47 14.12 -26.56
C LYS A 9 -5.50 13.29 -25.70
N CYS A 10 -4.20 13.57 -25.79
CA CYS A 10 -3.17 12.92 -24.97
C CYS A 10 -3.46 13.11 -23.48
N LEU A 11 -3.73 14.34 -23.06
CA LEU A 11 -4.05 14.69 -21.68
C LEU A 11 -5.29 13.96 -21.15
N SER A 12 -6.33 13.83 -21.98
CA SER A 12 -7.53 13.06 -21.64
C SER A 12 -7.22 11.57 -21.40
N ASP A 13 -6.41 10.97 -22.26
CA ASP A 13 -5.99 9.57 -22.11
C ASP A 13 -5.12 9.36 -20.87
N LEU A 14 -4.21 10.29 -20.57
CA LEU A 14 -3.38 10.24 -19.36
C LEU A 14 -4.22 10.36 -18.09
N ARG A 15 -5.17 11.30 -18.02
CA ARG A 15 -6.10 11.43 -16.90
C ARG A 15 -6.91 10.16 -16.68
N ARG A 16 -7.34 9.50 -17.75
CA ARG A 16 -8.03 8.19 -17.67
C ARG A 16 -7.12 7.09 -17.13
N LYS A 17 -5.87 7.01 -17.60
CA LYS A 17 -4.90 6.04 -17.07
C LYS A 17 -4.59 6.30 -15.58
N ARG A 18 -4.45 7.56 -15.16
CA ARG A 18 -4.31 7.95 -13.74
C ARG A 18 -5.48 7.42 -12.90
N GLY A 19 -6.71 7.57 -13.40
CA GLY A 19 -7.90 7.02 -12.75
C GLY A 19 -7.85 5.50 -12.54
N VAL A 20 -7.34 4.74 -13.52
CA VAL A 20 -7.16 3.28 -13.39
C VAL A 20 -6.13 2.93 -12.31
N ILE A 21 -5.06 3.70 -12.19
CA ILE A 21 -4.03 3.50 -11.16
C ILE A 21 -4.60 3.81 -9.77
N LYS A 22 -5.32 4.94 -9.60
CA LYS A 22 -6.04 5.26 -8.35
C LYS A 22 -7.01 4.15 -7.96
N ALA A 23 -7.76 3.61 -8.92
CA ALA A 23 -8.66 2.48 -8.67
C ALA A 23 -7.90 1.24 -8.17
N SER A 24 -6.67 1.03 -8.60
CA SER A 24 -5.81 -0.06 -8.13
C SER A 24 -5.44 0.13 -6.65
N LEU A 25 -5.06 1.35 -6.26
CA LEU A 25 -4.81 1.68 -4.86
C LEU A 25 -6.09 1.54 -3.99
N THR A 26 -7.25 1.95 -4.51
CA THR A 26 -8.56 1.76 -3.86
C THR A 26 -8.89 0.29 -3.61
N ARG A 27 -8.54 -0.62 -4.54
CA ARG A 27 -8.75 -2.05 -4.35
C ARG A 27 -7.86 -2.61 -3.23
N VAL A 28 -6.61 -2.15 -3.13
CA VAL A 28 -5.72 -2.51 -2.01
C VAL A 28 -6.30 -2.01 -0.69
N ARG A 29 -6.72 -0.74 -0.62
CA ARG A 29 -7.39 -0.18 0.56
C ARG A 29 -8.62 -1.00 0.97
N THR A 30 -9.45 -1.36 0.00
CA THR A 30 -10.65 -2.17 0.23
C THR A 30 -10.30 -3.53 0.81
N PHE A 31 -9.22 -4.15 0.33
CA PHE A 31 -8.72 -5.40 0.88
C PHE A 31 -8.26 -5.22 2.33
N VAL A 32 -7.40 -4.23 2.61
CA VAL A 32 -6.87 -3.97 3.96
C VAL A 32 -7.99 -3.70 4.96
N ASN A 33 -9.00 -2.90 4.58
CA ASN A 33 -10.15 -2.60 5.44
C ASN A 33 -11.01 -3.83 5.79
N LYS A 34 -10.95 -4.89 4.97
CA LYS A 34 -11.70 -6.14 5.17
C LYS A 34 -10.85 -7.26 5.76
N PHE A 35 -9.54 -7.05 5.88
CA PHE A 35 -8.60 -8.05 6.36
C PHE A 35 -8.82 -8.33 7.84
N ASN A 36 -8.96 -9.60 8.20
CA ASN A 36 -9.11 -10.06 9.58
C ASN A 36 -7.90 -10.91 9.97
N PRO A 37 -6.95 -10.40 10.78
CA PRO A 37 -5.74 -11.15 11.16
C PRO A 37 -5.99 -12.47 11.92
N LYS A 38 -7.22 -12.70 12.40
CA LYS A 38 -7.60 -13.97 13.07
C LYS A 38 -8.03 -15.06 12.10
N GLU A 39 -8.44 -14.68 10.88
CA GLU A 39 -9.03 -15.58 9.87
C GLU A 39 -8.18 -15.62 8.61
N ASP A 40 -7.61 -14.48 8.22
CA ASP A 40 -6.81 -14.31 7.03
C ASP A 40 -5.31 -14.46 7.35
N PRO A 41 -4.56 -15.22 6.54
CA PRO A 41 -3.11 -15.33 6.71
C PRO A 41 -2.41 -14.02 6.36
N VAL A 42 -1.52 -13.57 7.25
CA VAL A 42 -0.75 -12.33 7.12
C VAL A 42 0.12 -12.29 5.87
N THR A 43 0.56 -13.44 5.35
CA THR A 43 1.29 -13.54 4.09
C THR A 43 0.52 -12.98 2.89
N LEU A 44 -0.81 -13.02 2.87
CA LEU A 44 -1.61 -12.38 1.82
C LEU A 44 -1.50 -10.86 1.83
N LEU A 45 -1.25 -10.29 3.00
CA LEU A 45 -1.07 -8.87 3.20
C LEU A 45 0.36 -8.46 2.81
N GLU A 46 1.36 -9.28 3.14
CA GLU A 46 2.75 -9.12 2.67
C GLU A 46 2.83 -9.09 1.13
N PHE A 47 2.26 -10.09 0.44
CA PHE A 47 2.27 -10.15 -1.02
C PHE A 47 1.61 -8.93 -1.66
N ARG A 48 0.52 -8.42 -1.07
CA ARG A 48 -0.12 -7.20 -1.58
C ARG A 48 0.66 -5.93 -1.27
N GLN A 49 1.45 -5.92 -0.20
CA GLN A 49 2.30 -4.79 0.14
C GLN A 49 3.42 -4.61 -0.91
N GLU A 50 3.89 -5.71 -1.52
CA GLU A 50 4.89 -5.69 -2.59
C GLU A 50 4.42 -4.98 -3.87
N GLU A 51 3.10 -4.94 -4.11
CA GLU A 51 2.50 -4.27 -5.28
C GLU A 51 2.46 -2.74 -5.13
N LEU A 52 2.46 -2.22 -3.89
CA LEU A 52 2.29 -0.80 -3.61
C LEU A 52 3.38 0.07 -4.28
N PRO A 53 4.68 -0.23 -4.18
CA PRO A 53 5.73 0.52 -4.87
C PRO A 53 5.51 0.63 -6.39
N GLN A 54 5.01 -0.45 -7.02
CA GLN A 54 4.73 -0.44 -8.45
C GLN A 54 3.55 0.48 -8.79
N ILE A 55 2.49 0.48 -7.97
CA ILE A 55 1.34 1.39 -8.11
C ILE A 55 1.80 2.85 -7.97
N ASN A 56 2.64 3.16 -6.98
CA ASN A 56 3.20 4.49 -6.78
C ASN A 56 4.03 4.96 -7.97
N ARG A 57 4.92 4.11 -8.48
CA ARG A 57 5.75 4.42 -9.65
C ARG A 57 4.91 4.70 -10.90
N LYS A 58 3.90 3.88 -11.18
CA LYS A 58 3.00 4.09 -12.33
C LYS A 58 2.23 5.41 -12.20
N PHE A 59 1.80 5.76 -10.99
CA PHE A 59 1.13 7.05 -10.75
C PHE A 59 2.08 8.21 -11.03
N ASP A 60 3.29 8.18 -10.46
CA ASP A 60 4.28 9.23 -10.63
C ASP A 60 4.66 9.45 -12.10
N GLU A 61 4.88 8.37 -12.86
CA GLU A 61 5.16 8.43 -14.30
C GLU A 61 4.03 9.15 -15.06
N ILE A 62 2.78 8.77 -14.84
CA ILE A 62 1.63 9.39 -15.53
C ILE A 62 1.38 10.81 -15.07
N GLN A 63 1.54 11.09 -13.78
CA GLN A 63 1.31 12.41 -13.22
C GLN A 63 2.37 13.41 -13.71
N CYS A 64 3.64 12.97 -13.83
CA CYS A 64 4.69 13.76 -14.48
C CYS A 64 4.34 14.07 -15.94
N GLU A 65 3.87 13.08 -16.72
CA GLU A 65 3.46 13.31 -18.11
C GLU A 65 2.30 14.32 -18.22
N ILE A 66 1.35 14.29 -17.28
CA ILE A 66 0.25 15.26 -17.21
C ILE A 66 0.81 16.66 -16.93
N GLU A 67 1.69 16.82 -15.94
CA GLU A 67 2.28 18.09 -15.54
C GLU A 67 3.12 18.75 -16.63
N LEU A 68 3.73 17.95 -17.50
CA LEU A 68 4.47 18.44 -18.66
C LEU A 68 3.57 19.03 -19.75
N ILE A 69 2.33 18.55 -19.87
CA ILE A 69 1.36 19.02 -20.89
C ILE A 69 0.47 20.12 -20.31
N ASP A 70 -0.01 19.94 -19.08
CA ASP A 70 -0.98 20.81 -18.40
C ASP A 70 -0.26 21.82 -17.49
N VAL A 71 0.59 22.66 -18.08
CA VAL A 71 1.48 23.58 -17.34
C VAL A 71 0.71 24.60 -16.50
N ASP A 72 -0.49 24.98 -16.96
CA ASP A 72 -1.36 25.93 -16.25
C ASP A 72 -2.11 25.28 -15.06
N GLY A 73 -2.10 23.95 -14.93
CA GLY A 73 -2.82 23.16 -13.90
C GLY A 73 -1.96 22.74 -12.71
N SER A 74 -0.97 23.56 -12.30
CA SER A 74 0.01 23.20 -11.26
C SER A 74 -0.63 22.96 -9.89
N ASP A 75 -1.67 23.71 -9.55
CA ASP A 75 -2.34 23.61 -8.25
C ASP A 75 -3.14 22.30 -8.16
N GLU A 76 -3.89 21.96 -9.21
CA GLU A 76 -4.60 20.69 -9.31
C GLU A 76 -3.63 19.50 -9.31
N ALA A 77 -2.47 19.65 -9.97
CA ALA A 77 -1.43 18.63 -9.97
C ALA A 77 -0.85 18.39 -8.57
N ALA A 78 -0.58 19.45 -7.81
CA ALA A 78 -0.11 19.35 -6.43
C ALA A 78 -1.13 18.65 -5.52
N ILE A 79 -2.42 19.03 -5.62
CA ILE A 79 -3.52 18.40 -4.87
C ILE A 79 -3.61 16.91 -5.22
N GLU A 80 -3.55 16.58 -6.51
CA GLU A 80 -3.65 15.19 -6.97
C GLU A 80 -2.51 14.31 -6.42
N ARG A 81 -1.29 14.84 -6.36
CA ARG A 81 -0.14 14.15 -5.74
C ARG A 81 -0.36 13.96 -4.25
N GLU A 82 -0.72 15.02 -3.54
CA GLU A 82 -0.95 14.96 -2.09
C GLU A 82 -2.03 13.93 -1.73
N GLU A 83 -3.17 13.94 -2.44
CA GLU A 83 -4.24 12.98 -2.22
C GLU A 83 -3.78 11.53 -2.43
N PHE A 84 -3.03 11.28 -3.50
CA PHE A 84 -2.53 9.96 -3.81
C PHE A 84 -1.49 9.48 -2.80
N GLU A 85 -0.52 10.33 -2.43
CA GLU A 85 0.53 10.02 -1.47
C GLU A 85 -0.06 9.74 -0.08
N ASN A 86 -0.98 10.58 0.37
CA ASN A 86 -1.68 10.37 1.64
C ASN A 86 -2.40 9.02 1.66
N ALA A 87 -3.10 8.67 0.58
CA ALA A 87 -3.74 7.36 0.47
C ALA A 87 -2.71 6.22 0.48
N TYR A 88 -1.64 6.34 -0.31
CA TYR A 88 -0.58 5.35 -0.44
C TYR A 88 0.10 5.06 0.90
N PHE A 89 0.59 6.10 1.58
CA PHE A 89 1.29 5.95 2.85
C PHE A 89 0.36 5.50 3.97
N SER A 90 -0.91 5.95 3.99
CA SER A 90 -1.90 5.48 4.95
C SER A 90 -2.13 3.97 4.82
N ILE A 91 -2.34 3.48 3.59
CA ILE A 91 -2.54 2.05 3.32
C ILE A 91 -1.28 1.26 3.73
N ARG A 92 -0.10 1.71 3.29
CA ARG A 92 1.17 1.03 3.58
C ARG A 92 1.45 0.97 5.09
N SER A 93 1.17 2.05 5.81
CA SER A 93 1.32 2.10 7.27
C SER A 93 0.38 1.12 7.97
N GLN A 94 -0.90 1.08 7.57
CA GLN A 94 -1.86 0.13 8.14
C GLN A 94 -1.44 -1.32 7.91
N MET A 95 -0.97 -1.63 6.70
CA MET A 95 -0.48 -2.97 6.38
C MET A 95 0.71 -3.35 7.26
N GLN A 96 1.69 -2.46 7.40
CA GLN A 96 2.87 -2.70 8.22
C GLN A 96 2.54 -2.88 9.70
N GLN A 97 1.56 -2.15 10.24
CA GLN A 97 1.11 -2.31 11.62
C GLN A 97 0.53 -3.70 11.87
N ILE A 98 -0.26 -4.22 10.92
CA ILE A 98 -0.86 -5.55 11.02
C ILE A 98 0.23 -6.65 10.99
N ILE A 99 1.19 -6.55 10.06
CA ILE A 99 2.31 -7.50 9.95
C ILE A 99 3.15 -7.54 11.23
N ASN A 100 3.48 -6.36 11.77
CA ASN A 100 4.31 -6.25 12.98
C ASN A 100 3.60 -6.80 14.22
N ALA A 101 2.28 -6.61 14.32
CA ALA A 101 1.48 -7.14 15.42
C ALA A 101 1.47 -8.67 15.43
N ASP A 102 1.34 -9.31 14.27
CA ASP A 102 1.40 -10.77 14.13
C ASP A 102 2.78 -11.33 14.49
N THR A 103 3.85 -10.70 14.00
CA THR A 103 5.23 -11.08 14.33
C THR A 103 5.47 -11.04 15.84
N SER A 104 4.97 -10.00 16.51
CA SER A 104 5.13 -9.82 17.96
C SER A 104 4.38 -10.88 18.77
N GLN A 105 3.19 -11.30 18.32
CA GLN A 105 2.43 -12.38 18.96
C GLN A 105 3.14 -13.73 18.83
N ASN A 106 3.67 -14.03 17.65
CA ASN A 106 4.40 -15.27 17.40
C ASN A 106 5.68 -15.40 18.26
N ILE A 107 6.43 -14.31 18.46
CA ILE A 107 7.63 -14.31 19.32
C ILE A 107 7.25 -14.59 20.79
N SER A 108 6.16 -13.99 21.28
CA SER A 108 5.75 -14.13 22.68
C SER A 108 5.29 -15.55 23.04
N MET A 109 4.63 -16.25 22.11
CA MET A 109 4.17 -17.64 22.31
C MET A 109 5.34 -18.64 22.37
N ASN A 110 6.42 -18.40 21.63
CA ASN A 110 7.53 -19.34 21.53
C ASN A 110 8.41 -19.39 22.80
N ASN A 111 8.47 -18.29 23.56
CA ASN A 111 9.29 -18.22 24.78
C ASN A 111 8.67 -18.95 25.99
N ASN A 112 7.38 -19.25 25.98
CA ASN A 112 6.70 -19.85 27.13
C ASN A 112 6.74 -21.39 27.16
N SER A 113 7.37 -22.03 26.18
CA SER A 113 7.34 -23.50 26.02
C SER A 113 8.58 -24.25 26.54
N ILE A 114 9.54 -23.60 27.20
CA ILE A 114 10.86 -24.22 27.51
C ILE A 114 11.02 -24.76 28.96
N ASN A 115 10.08 -24.56 29.88
CA ASN A 115 10.30 -24.90 31.30
C ASN A 115 9.39 -25.99 31.88
N THR A 116 9.45 -27.23 31.37
CA THR A 116 8.89 -28.42 32.06
C THR A 116 9.75 -29.68 31.89
N THR A 117 11.05 -29.62 32.20
CA THR A 117 11.80 -30.84 32.55
C THR A 117 11.73 -31.07 34.06
N THR A 118 10.74 -31.88 34.46
CA THR A 118 10.63 -32.50 35.79
C THR A 118 11.88 -33.36 36.06
N VAL A 119 12.80 -32.86 36.87
CA VAL A 119 13.92 -33.65 37.41
C VAL A 119 13.37 -34.46 38.60
N HIS A 120 12.99 -35.72 38.35
CA HIS A 120 12.71 -36.69 39.41
C HIS A 120 13.98 -37.49 39.68
N SER A 121 14.81 -37.01 40.61
CA SER A 121 15.99 -37.72 41.09
C SER A 121 15.67 -38.43 42.40
N HIS A 122 15.73 -39.75 42.32
CA HIS A 122 15.52 -40.76 43.35
C HIS A 122 16.29 -40.48 44.66
N LYS A 123 15.63 -40.69 45.80
CA LYS A 123 16.27 -40.87 47.12
C LYS A 123 16.86 -42.27 47.21
N ILE A 124 18.13 -42.39 47.63
CA ILE A 124 18.67 -43.49 48.44
C ILE A 124 19.55 -42.86 49.52
#